data_AF-A0A3D1ISG1-F1
#
_entry.id   AF-A0A3D1ISG1-F1
#
_cell.length_a   1.000
_cell.length_b   1.000
_cell.length_c   1.000
_cell.angle_alpha   90.00
_cell.angle_beta   90.00
_cell.angle_gamma   90.00
#
_symmetry.space_group_name_H-M   'P 1'
#
loop_
_entity.id
_entity.type
_entity.pdbx_description
1 polymer ?
#
loop_
_entity_poly.entity_id
_entity_poly.type
_entity_poly.pdbx_seq_one_letter_code
_entity_poly.pdbx_strand_id
1 'polypeptide(L)'
;MRSLRNLSVFAFALCVSLPALADKQTNFLFFLVDDMGWADIGANGSKFHETPHIDRLAKSGMRFTQGYAAGSVCSPTRASIMTGKHPVRVDITDWIPGQSNRPTNPLLHPEDRQSLPLEEVTLAEALKQHGYQTFFAG
;
A
#
# COMPACT_ATOMS: atom_id res chain seq x y z
N MET A 1 -24.06 27.28 -74.28
CA MET A 1 -24.35 27.74 -72.91
C MET A 1 -24.69 26.54 -72.04
N ARG A 2 -23.72 25.99 -71.31
CA ARG A 2 -23.91 24.86 -70.38
C ARG A 2 -23.70 25.40 -68.96
N SER A 3 -24.78 25.50 -68.20
CA SER A 3 -24.76 25.90 -66.79
C SER A 3 -24.47 24.65 -65.94
N LEU A 4 -23.28 24.60 -65.32
CA LEU A 4 -22.89 23.56 -64.39
C LEU A 4 -23.42 23.92 -63.00
N ARG A 5 -24.24 23.01 -62.46
CA ARG A 5 -24.83 23.06 -61.11
C ARG A 5 -23.74 22.79 -60.07
N ASN A 6 -23.51 23.72 -59.16
CA ASN A 6 -22.69 23.49 -57.96
C ASN A 6 -23.53 22.76 -56.91
N LEU A 7 -23.26 21.47 -56.73
CA LEU A 7 -23.86 20.66 -55.67
C LEU A 7 -22.93 20.71 -54.44
N SER A 8 -23.25 21.56 -53.47
CA SER A 8 -22.56 21.62 -52.19
C SER A 8 -22.93 20.39 -51.35
N VAL A 9 -21.98 19.47 -51.18
CA VAL A 9 -22.10 18.33 -50.27
C VAL A 9 -21.75 18.80 -48.87
N PHE A 10 -22.76 18.93 -47.99
CA PHE A 10 -22.54 19.10 -46.56
C PHE A 10 -22.21 17.73 -45.94
N ALA A 11 -20.94 17.50 -45.60
CA ALA A 11 -20.52 16.32 -44.84
C ALA A 11 -20.86 16.54 -43.36
N PHE A 12 -21.94 15.92 -42.89
CA PHE A 12 -22.29 15.88 -41.47
C PHE A 12 -21.38 14.86 -40.78
N ALA A 13 -20.29 15.33 -40.15
CA ALA A 13 -19.41 14.48 -39.36
C ALA A 13 -20.16 14.02 -38.10
N LEU A 14 -20.64 12.78 -38.11
CA LEU A 14 -21.21 12.14 -36.94
C LEU A 14 -20.06 11.86 -35.95
N CYS A 15 -19.86 12.75 -34.97
CA CYS A 15 -19.01 12.49 -33.82
C CYS A 15 -19.63 11.34 -33.01
N VAL A 16 -19.23 10.11 -33.31
CA VAL A 16 -19.52 8.96 -32.48
C VAL A 16 -18.68 9.11 -31.21
N SER A 17 -19.34 9.52 -30.13
CA SER A 17 -18.76 9.50 -28.78
C SER A 17 -18.50 8.04 -28.42
N LEU A 18 -17.25 7.58 -28.55
CA LEU A 18 -16.84 6.30 -27.98
C LEU A 18 -17.09 6.38 -26.47
N PRO A 19 -17.80 5.41 -25.86
CA PRO A 19 -17.90 5.38 -24.41
C PRO A 19 -16.47 5.29 -23.88
N ALA A 20 -16.06 6.28 -23.08
CA ALA A 20 -14.83 6.18 -22.32
C ALA A 20 -14.91 4.86 -21.55
N LEU A 21 -13.96 3.97 -21.78
CA LEU A 21 -13.82 2.76 -20.98
C LEU A 21 -13.74 3.26 -19.53
N ALA A 22 -14.82 3.11 -18.77
CA ALA A 22 -14.84 3.55 -17.39
C ALA A 22 -13.69 2.80 -16.71
N ASP A 23 -12.64 3.56 -16.34
CA ASP A 23 -11.43 2.97 -15.81
C ASP A 23 -11.84 2.23 -14.54
N LYS A 24 -11.82 0.90 -14.62
CA LYS A 24 -12.40 0.07 -13.58
C LYS A 24 -11.56 0.29 -12.34
N GLN A 25 -12.16 0.85 -11.30
CA GLN A 25 -11.48 1.17 -10.06
C GLN A 25 -10.70 -0.06 -9.54
N THR A 26 -9.38 0.06 -9.49
CA THR A 26 -8.47 -1.02 -9.09
C THR A 26 -8.67 -1.36 -7.63
N ASN A 27 -8.89 -2.64 -7.30
CA ASN A 27 -8.95 -3.10 -5.92
C ASN A 27 -7.54 -3.21 -5.32
N PHE A 28 -7.39 -2.77 -4.07
CA PHE A 28 -6.16 -2.91 -3.31
C PHE A 28 -6.27 -4.06 -2.31
N LEU A 29 -5.31 -4.99 -2.35
CA LEU A 29 -5.17 -6.05 -1.37
C LEU A 29 -3.75 -6.02 -0.82
N PHE A 30 -3.61 -5.74 0.47
CA PHE A 30 -2.32 -5.60 1.15
C PHE A 30 -2.13 -6.78 2.11
N PHE A 31 -1.17 -7.65 1.80
CA PHE A 31 -0.76 -8.73 2.68
C PHE A 31 0.42 -8.25 3.54
N LEU A 32 0.21 -8.22 4.86
CA LEU A 32 1.27 -7.97 5.84
C LEU A 32 1.49 -9.26 6.64
N VAL A 33 2.71 -9.80 6.59
CA VAL A 33 3.09 -11.02 7.29
C VAL A 33 3.90 -10.65 8.54
N ASP A 34 3.56 -11.28 9.67
CA ASP A 34 4.25 -11.05 10.95
C ASP A 34 5.54 -11.89 11.02
N ASP A 35 6.62 -11.25 11.45
CA ASP A 35 7.94 -11.86 11.71
C ASP A 35 8.54 -12.71 10.56
N MET A 36 8.17 -12.43 9.31
CA MET A 36 8.78 -13.07 8.14
C MET A 36 10.15 -12.45 7.81
N GLY A 37 11.19 -13.26 7.88
CA GLY A 37 12.54 -12.90 7.48
C GLY A 37 12.71 -12.86 5.96
N TRP A 38 13.70 -12.09 5.50
CA TRP A 38 14.00 -11.96 4.07
C TRP A 38 14.33 -13.32 3.41
N ALA A 39 15.03 -14.21 4.12
CA ALA A 39 15.47 -15.50 3.58
C ALA A 39 14.39 -16.62 3.70
N ASP A 40 13.19 -16.29 4.14
CA ASP A 40 12.17 -17.31 4.43
C ASP A 40 11.39 -17.78 3.22
N ILE A 41 11.45 -17.07 2.08
CA ILE A 41 10.70 -17.45 0.88
C ILE A 41 11.60 -18.07 -0.19
N GLY A 42 11.06 -19.02 -0.96
CA GLY A 42 11.75 -19.66 -2.08
C GLY A 42 12.25 -18.66 -3.11
N ALA A 43 11.49 -17.60 -3.39
CA ALA A 43 11.90 -16.49 -4.25
C ALA A 43 13.17 -15.74 -3.78
N ASN A 44 13.55 -15.87 -2.51
CA ASN A 44 14.77 -15.31 -1.91
C ASN A 44 15.82 -16.39 -1.61
N GLY A 45 15.63 -17.61 -2.13
CA GLY A 45 16.60 -18.71 -2.05
C GLY A 45 16.37 -19.67 -0.89
N SER A 46 15.26 -19.56 -0.15
CA SER A 46 14.93 -20.54 0.89
C SER A 46 14.83 -21.95 0.29
N LYS A 47 15.47 -22.92 0.95
CA LYS A 47 15.34 -24.36 0.64
C LYS A 47 14.59 -25.14 1.72
N PHE A 48 14.26 -24.47 2.81
CA PHE A 48 13.60 -25.07 3.97
C PHE A 48 12.09 -24.83 3.94
N HIS A 49 11.66 -23.60 3.68
CA HIS A 49 10.24 -23.26 3.65
C HIS A 49 9.61 -23.48 2.26
N GLU A 50 8.39 -24.01 2.25
CA GLU A 50 7.61 -24.23 1.03
C GLU A 50 6.66 -23.05 0.79
N THR A 51 6.99 -22.18 -0.17
CA THR A 51 6.20 -20.96 -0.45
C THR A 51 5.69 -20.88 -1.90
N PRO A 52 5.07 -21.94 -2.47
CA PRO A 52 4.79 -22.03 -3.91
C PRO A 52 3.88 -20.90 -4.42
N HIS A 53 2.96 -20.39 -3.59
CA HIS A 53 2.07 -19.29 -3.98
C HIS A 53 2.75 -17.92 -3.96
N ILE A 54 3.63 -17.66 -2.96
CA ILE A 54 4.43 -16.44 -2.91
C ILE A 54 5.44 -16.43 -4.06
N ASP A 55 6.08 -17.57 -4.33
CA ASP A 55 7.04 -17.71 -5.42
C ASP A 55 6.39 -17.48 -6.79
N ARG A 56 5.16 -17.97 -6.97
CA ARG A 56 4.37 -17.69 -8.18
C ARG A 56 4.06 -16.19 -8.30
N LEU A 57 3.62 -15.54 -7.22
CA LEU A 57 3.33 -14.11 -7.22
C LEU A 57 4.58 -13.28 -7.57
N ALA A 58 5.71 -13.64 -6.98
CA ALA A 58 7.01 -13.03 -7.24
C ALA A 58 7.49 -13.18 -8.69
N LYS A 59 7.14 -14.30 -9.36
CA LYS A 59 7.46 -14.53 -10.78
C LYS A 59 6.51 -13.80 -11.74
N SER A 60 5.24 -13.64 -11.38
CA SER A 60 4.23 -13.01 -12.23
C SER A 60 4.13 -11.49 -12.07
N GLY A 61 4.77 -10.93 -11.04
CA GLY A 61 4.67 -9.51 -10.69
C GLY A 61 6.03 -8.83 -10.56
N MET A 62 6.03 -7.70 -9.86
CA MET A 62 7.25 -7.00 -9.48
C MET A 62 7.76 -7.56 -8.15
N ARG A 63 9.07 -7.80 -8.06
CA ARG A 63 9.74 -8.20 -6.81
C ARG A 63 10.82 -7.20 -6.44
N PHE A 64 10.74 -6.69 -5.21
CA PHE A 64 11.77 -5.86 -4.63
C PHE A 64 12.77 -6.73 -3.87
N THR A 65 14.06 -6.67 -4.24
CA THR A 65 15.15 -7.32 -3.50
C THR A 65 15.71 -6.44 -2.39
N GLN A 66 15.39 -5.15 -2.42
CA GLN A 66 15.78 -4.12 -1.46
C GLN A 66 14.51 -3.36 -1.02
N GLY A 67 13.66 -4.02 -0.25
CA GLY A 67 12.47 -3.43 0.37
C GLY A 67 12.63 -3.49 1.88
N TYR A 68 12.43 -2.36 2.56
CA TYR A 68 12.72 -2.21 3.99
C TYR A 68 11.46 -1.84 4.76
N ALA A 69 11.32 -2.39 5.96
CA ALA A 69 10.38 -1.90 6.95
C ALA A 69 10.90 -0.59 7.57
N ALA A 70 10.00 0.26 8.06
CA ALA A 70 10.35 1.51 8.71
C ALA A 70 10.98 1.32 10.11
N GLY A 71 10.88 0.12 10.68
CA GLY A 71 11.51 -0.27 11.94
C GLY A 71 11.63 -1.79 12.03
N SER A 72 12.29 -2.29 13.08
CA SER A 72 12.50 -3.72 13.32
C SER A 72 11.42 -4.37 14.20
N VAL A 73 10.35 -3.63 14.52
CA VAL A 73 9.33 -4.04 15.49
C VAL A 73 7.92 -3.83 14.90
N CYS A 74 6.95 -4.61 15.40
CA CYS A 74 5.59 -4.68 14.87
C CYS A 74 4.84 -3.33 14.87
N SER A 75 4.63 -2.72 16.04
CA SER A 75 3.87 -1.47 16.20
C SER A 75 4.41 -0.30 15.36
N PRO A 76 5.71 0.06 15.39
CA PRO A 76 6.23 1.17 14.59
C PRO A 76 6.08 0.90 13.08
N THR A 77 6.31 -0.34 12.64
CA THR A 77 6.16 -0.72 11.23
C THR A 77 4.72 -0.61 10.77
N ARG A 78 3.76 -1.09 11.56
CA ARG A 78 2.34 -1.01 11.26
C ARG A 78 1.84 0.43 11.26
N ALA A 79 2.28 1.26 12.22
CA ALA A 79 1.97 2.69 12.24
C ALA A 79 2.48 3.40 10.98
N SER A 80 3.70 3.06 10.54
CA SER A 80 4.28 3.62 9.32
C SER A 80 3.53 3.19 8.06
N ILE A 81 3.15 1.93 7.94
CA ILE A 81 2.32 1.42 6.83
C ILE A 81 0.98 2.17 6.77
N MET A 82 0.34 2.36 7.93
CA MET A 82 -0.98 2.99 7.98
C MET A 82 -0.93 4.48 7.66
N THR A 83 0.12 5.20 8.05
CA THR A 83 0.17 6.68 7.92
C THR A 83 1.07 7.19 6.80
N GLY A 84 1.94 6.34 6.25
CA GLY A 84 3.02 6.75 5.36
C GLY A 84 4.12 7.57 6.03
N LYS A 85 4.12 7.69 7.37
CA LYS A 85 5.08 8.49 8.13
C LYS A 85 6.14 7.60 8.78
N HIS A 86 7.33 8.17 9.01
CA HIS A 86 8.35 7.50 9.82
C HIS A 86 7.85 7.33 11.27
N PRO A 87 8.14 6.21 11.97
CA PRO A 87 7.66 5.94 13.34
C PRO A 87 7.81 7.10 14.34
N VAL A 88 8.97 7.77 14.31
CA VAL A 88 9.26 8.96 15.13
C VAL A 88 8.30 10.14 14.89
N ARG A 89 7.65 10.25 13.73
CA ARG A 89 6.70 11.33 13.43
C ARG A 89 5.33 11.12 14.06
N VAL A 90 5.04 9.90 14.52
CA VAL A 90 3.77 9.51 15.15
C VAL A 90 3.98 9.03 16.59
N ASP A 91 5.18 9.22 17.15
CA ASP A 91 5.58 8.83 18.51
C ASP A 91 5.27 7.37 18.88
N ILE A 92 5.47 6.45 17.94
CA ILE A 92 5.40 4.99 18.19
C ILE A 92 6.72 4.41 17.69
N THR A 93 7.72 4.27 18.56
CA THR A 93 9.08 3.84 18.19
C THR A 93 9.45 2.43 18.65
N ASP A 94 8.74 1.88 19.64
CA ASP A 94 8.84 0.50 20.11
C ASP A 94 7.50 -0.26 19.95
N TRP A 95 7.47 -1.57 20.23
CA TRP A 95 6.21 -2.31 20.38
C TRP A 95 5.31 -1.63 21.41
N ILE A 96 4.00 -1.77 21.28
CA ILE A 96 3.05 -1.28 22.29
C ILE A 96 2.80 -2.41 23.29
N PRO A 97 3.03 -2.23 24.61
CA PRO A 97 3.14 -0.95 25.31
C PRO A 97 4.55 -0.36 25.52
N GLY A 98 5.58 -1.02 25.01
CA GLY A 98 6.97 -0.61 25.18
C GLY A 98 7.61 -1.26 26.39
N GLN A 99 8.92 -1.09 26.54
CA GLN A 99 9.61 -1.50 27.76
C GLN A 99 9.49 -0.44 28.87
N SER A 100 9.02 -0.84 30.06
CA SER A 100 8.99 0.06 31.22
C SER A 100 10.39 0.38 31.74
N ASN A 101 10.60 1.61 32.18
CA ASN A 101 11.81 2.03 32.87
C ASN A 101 11.94 1.34 34.23
N ARG A 102 13.07 0.65 34.46
CA ARG A 102 13.45 0.05 35.75
C ARG A 102 14.76 0.66 36.25
N PRO A 103 15.04 0.64 37.56
CA PRO A 103 16.30 1.16 38.12
C PRO A 103 17.57 0.50 37.55
N THR A 104 17.44 -0.71 36.98
CA THR A 104 18.54 -1.46 36.38
C THR A 104 18.76 -1.16 34.90
N ASN A 105 17.89 -0.36 34.26
CA ASN A 105 18.07 -0.02 32.86
C ASN A 105 19.29 0.91 32.70
N PRO A 106 20.21 0.62 31.76
CA PRO A 106 21.37 1.47 31.53
C PRO A 106 20.99 2.84 30.94
N LEU A 107 19.83 2.91 30.27
CA LEU A 107 19.25 4.11 29.66
C LEU A 107 17.75 4.12 29.89
N LEU A 108 17.17 5.33 29.91
CA LEU A 108 15.72 5.50 29.93
C LEU A 108 15.14 5.20 28.55
N HIS A 109 14.06 4.44 28.51
CA HIS A 109 13.21 4.27 27.35
C HIS A 109 12.46 5.56 27.04
N PRO A 110 12.29 5.91 25.75
CA PRO A 110 11.44 7.02 25.36
C PRO A 110 10.00 6.77 25.78
N GLU A 111 9.26 7.84 26.02
CA GLU A 111 7.81 7.75 26.16
C GLU A 111 7.21 7.55 24.76
N ASP A 112 6.65 6.35 24.53
CA ASP A 112 5.94 6.02 23.30
C ASP A 112 4.41 6.07 23.53
N ARG A 113 3.70 6.46 22.48
CA ARG A 113 2.25 6.37 22.43
C ARG A 113 1.79 4.92 22.44
N GLN A 114 0.67 4.71 23.11
CA GLN A 114 0.06 3.39 23.30
C GLN A 114 -0.98 3.06 22.21
N SER A 115 -1.19 3.97 21.26
CA SER A 115 -2.12 3.81 20.15
C SER A 115 -1.77 4.81 19.04
N LEU A 116 -2.21 4.48 17.81
CA LEU A 116 -2.11 5.43 16.71
C LEU A 116 -3.00 6.65 17.01
N PRO A 117 -2.49 7.89 16.89
CA PRO A 117 -3.29 9.09 17.14
C PRO A 117 -4.48 9.17 16.18
N LEU A 118 -5.65 9.58 16.67
CA LEU A 118 -6.88 9.64 15.86
C LEU A 118 -6.85 10.79 14.83
N GLU A 119 -5.96 11.75 15.01
CA GLU A 119 -5.70 12.84 14.06
C GLU A 119 -4.89 12.39 12.83
N GLU A 120 -4.28 11.20 12.87
CA GLU A 120 -3.57 10.63 11.72
C GLU A 120 -4.54 10.12 10.67
N VAL A 121 -4.30 10.47 9.40
CA VAL A 121 -5.06 9.91 8.28
C VAL A 121 -4.43 8.59 7.88
N THR A 122 -5.18 7.51 8.05
CA THR A 122 -4.72 6.18 7.65
C THR A 122 -4.91 5.91 6.16
N LEU A 123 -4.17 4.92 5.61
CA LEU A 123 -4.36 4.39 4.26
C LEU A 123 -5.82 3.99 4.02
N ALA A 124 -6.47 3.38 5.02
CA ALA A 124 -7.87 2.98 4.93
C ALA A 124 -8.80 4.20 4.83
N GLU A 125 -8.56 5.26 5.59
CA GLU A 125 -9.36 6.49 5.51
C GLU A 125 -9.14 7.23 4.20
N ALA A 126 -7.88 7.33 3.74
CA ALA A 126 -7.55 7.92 2.46
C ALA A 126 -8.24 7.18 1.29
N LEU A 127 -8.24 5.84 1.31
CA LEU A 127 -8.97 5.03 0.33
C LEU A 127 -10.48 5.23 0.44
N LYS A 128 -11.04 5.26 1.65
CA LYS A 128 -12.48 5.46 1.88
C LYS A 128 -12.97 6.81 1.34
N GLN A 129 -12.18 7.86 1.45
CA GLN A 129 -12.48 9.17 0.84
C GLN A 129 -12.62 9.11 -0.69
N HIS A 130 -12.01 8.11 -1.35
CA HIS A 130 -12.08 7.88 -2.79
C HIS A 130 -13.08 6.78 -3.18
N GLY A 131 -14.06 6.48 -2.30
CA GLY A 131 -15.15 5.56 -2.60
C GLY A 131 -14.80 4.07 -2.41
N TYR A 132 -13.63 3.74 -1.87
CA TYR A 132 -13.30 2.36 -1.56
C TYR A 132 -14.02 1.87 -0.30
N GLN A 133 -14.45 0.62 -0.33
CA GLN A 133 -14.78 -0.13 0.87
C GLN A 133 -13.49 -0.69 1.46
N THR A 134 -13.29 -0.49 2.76
CA THR A 134 -12.08 -0.94 3.46
C THR A 134 -12.43 -1.98 4.51
N PHE A 135 -11.55 -2.96 4.66
CA PHE A 135 -11.69 -4.07 5.58
C PHE A 135 -10.31 -4.49 6.09
N PHE A 136 -10.24 -4.85 7.36
CA PHE A 136 -9.04 -5.38 8.01
C PHE A 136 -9.36 -6.76 8.60
N ALA A 137 -8.46 -7.71 8.38
CA ALA A 137 -8.49 -9.03 9.00
C ALA A 137 -7.09 -9.40 9.48
N GLY A 138 -6.98 -9.75 10.75
CA GLY A 138 -5.73 -10.07 11.44
C GLY A 138 -5.90 -9.95 12.94
#